data_AF-A0A3S4IBI9-F1
#
_entry.id   AF-A0A3S4IBI9-F1
#
_cell.length_a   1.000
_cell.length_b   1.000
_cell.length_c   1.000
_cell.angle_alpha   90.00
_cell.angle_beta   90.00
_cell.angle_gamma   90.00
#
_symmetry.space_group_name_H-M   'P 1'
#
loop_
_entity.id
_entity.type
_entity.pdbx_description
1 polymer ?
#
loop_
_entity_poly.entity_id
_entity_poly.type
_entity_poly.pdbx_seq_one_letter_code
_entity_poly.pdbx_strand_id
1 'polypeptide(L)'
;MRKGRVKPGQLFAADLLNGELLMPEDIDAQLKSAKPYRQWIKDSAKYLELSIEDDAGVEPLSKDELARLQKLFNLSREERDQILRVLAADGQEAVGSMGDDTRWRC
;
A
#
# COMPACT_ATOMS: atom_id res chain seq x y z
N MET A 1 -34.77 11.99 -23.16
CA MET A 1 -33.59 12.66 -22.58
C MET A 1 -33.05 11.80 -21.44
N ARG A 2 -31.78 11.38 -21.51
CA ARG A 2 -31.18 10.46 -20.54
C ARG A 2 -30.54 11.28 -19.41
N LYS A 3 -31.13 11.25 -18.22
CA LYS A 3 -30.63 11.94 -17.02
C LYS A 3 -29.64 11.00 -16.30
N GLY A 4 -28.37 11.08 -16.66
CA GLY A 4 -27.30 10.28 -16.05
C GLY A 4 -26.48 11.09 -15.04
N ARG A 5 -26.06 10.45 -13.93
CA ARG A 5 -25.09 11.01 -12.98
C ARG A 5 -23.75 10.33 -13.19
N VAL A 6 -22.68 11.11 -13.23
CA VAL A 6 -21.29 10.63 -13.29
C VAL A 6 -20.95 9.98 -11.95
N LYS A 7 -20.54 8.71 -11.97
CA LYS A 7 -20.01 8.00 -10.79
C LYS A 7 -18.51 8.30 -10.61
N PRO A 8 -17.93 8.10 -9.41
CA PRO A 8 -16.49 8.27 -9.21
C PRO A 8 -15.69 7.48 -10.26
N GLY A 9 -14.78 8.17 -10.96
CA GLY A 9 -13.94 7.57 -12.02
C GLY A 9 -14.53 7.57 -13.44
N GLN A 10 -15.76 8.04 -13.65
CA GLN A 10 -16.33 8.17 -15.01
C GLN A 10 -16.05 9.56 -15.61
N LEU A 11 -15.72 9.61 -16.90
CA LEU A 11 -15.56 10.85 -17.67
C LEU A 11 -16.66 10.96 -18.73
N PHE A 12 -17.08 12.19 -19.01
CA PHE A 12 -17.99 12.52 -20.09
C PHE A 12 -17.44 13.74 -20.81
N ALA A 13 -17.36 13.68 -22.13
CA ALA A 13 -16.75 14.71 -22.96
C ALA A 13 -17.61 15.00 -24.19
N ALA A 14 -17.60 16.24 -24.65
CA ALA A 14 -18.21 16.65 -25.91
C ALA A 14 -17.10 17.04 -26.89
N ASP A 15 -17.07 16.42 -28.07
CA ASP A 15 -16.17 16.81 -29.14
C ASP A 15 -16.82 17.94 -29.95
N LEU A 16 -16.21 19.12 -29.89
CA LEU A 16 -16.71 20.34 -30.55
C LEU A 16 -16.41 20.37 -32.06
N LEU A 17 -15.50 19.53 -32.55
CA LEU A 17 -15.14 19.46 -33.98
C LEU A 17 -16.09 18.56 -34.77
N ASN A 18 -16.40 17.39 -34.22
CA ASN A 18 -17.30 16.41 -34.86
C ASN A 18 -18.75 16.52 -34.37
N GLY A 19 -19.00 17.28 -33.31
CA GLY A 19 -20.35 17.47 -32.73
C GLY A 19 -20.87 16.24 -32.00
N GLU A 20 -19.98 15.33 -31.60
CA GLU A 20 -20.33 14.06 -30.96
C GLU A 20 -20.18 14.12 -29.43
N LEU A 21 -21.06 13.39 -28.77
CA LEU A 21 -21.14 13.32 -27.32
C LEU A 21 -20.56 11.98 -26.86
N LEU A 22 -19.34 12.01 -26.31
CA LEU A 22 -18.63 10.81 -25.93
C LEU A 22 -19.11 10.32 -24.57
N MET A 23 -19.69 9.12 -24.57
CA MET A 23 -20.08 8.45 -23.32
C MET A 23 -18.84 7.88 -22.64
N PRO A 24 -18.88 7.61 -21.32
CA PRO A 24 -17.73 7.07 -20.58
C PRO A 24 -17.13 5.81 -21.22
N GLU A 25 -17.97 4.94 -21.78
CA GLU A 25 -17.55 3.68 -22.42
C GLU A 25 -16.74 3.93 -23.70
N ASP A 26 -17.14 4.94 -24.49
CA ASP A 26 -16.47 5.31 -25.74
C ASP A 26 -15.09 5.91 -25.45
N ILE A 27 -15.01 6.76 -24.43
CA ILE A 27 -13.76 7.38 -23.97
C ILE A 27 -12.80 6.30 -23.46
N ASP A 28 -13.26 5.39 -22.61
CA ASP A 28 -12.45 4.29 -22.08
C ASP A 28 -11.96 3.36 -23.21
N ALA A 29 -12.81 3.08 -24.20
CA ALA A 29 -12.44 2.25 -25.34
C ALA A 29 -11.35 2.91 -26.20
N GLN A 30 -11.52 4.20 -26.53
CA GLN A 30 -10.52 4.96 -27.26
C GLN A 30 -9.19 5.00 -26.50
N LEU A 31 -9.22 5.34 -25.22
CA LEU A 31 -8.02 5.42 -24.38
C LEU A 31 -7.33 4.06 -24.25
N LYS A 32 -8.07 2.96 -24.11
CA LYS A 32 -7.49 1.59 -24.09
C LYS A 32 -6.81 1.22 -25.40
N SER A 33 -7.38 1.64 -26.52
CA SER A 33 -6.86 1.33 -27.87
C SER A 33 -5.73 2.24 -28.34
N ALA A 34 -5.52 3.39 -27.68
CA ALA A 34 -4.57 4.40 -28.13
C ALA A 34 -3.12 3.87 -28.18
N LYS A 35 -2.74 3.00 -27.25
CA LYS A 35 -1.39 2.40 -27.16
C LYS A 35 -1.47 0.98 -26.60
N PRO A 36 -0.48 0.11 -26.88
CA PRO A 36 -0.46 -1.26 -26.35
C PRO A 36 0.00 -1.31 -24.88
N TYR A 37 -0.76 -0.67 -23.98
CA TYR A 37 -0.42 -0.56 -22.54
C TYR A 37 -0.17 -1.92 -21.87
N ARG A 38 -0.92 -2.96 -22.26
CA ARG A 38 -0.75 -4.33 -21.74
C ARG A 38 0.62 -4.89 -22.06
N GLN A 39 1.17 -4.57 -23.24
CA GLN A 39 2.49 -5.03 -23.65
C GLN A 39 3.57 -4.27 -22.87
N TRP A 40 3.43 -2.95 -22.72
CA TRP A 40 4.37 -2.15 -21.92
C TRP A 40 4.47 -2.59 -20.48
N ILE A 41 3.33 -2.91 -19.85
CA ILE A 41 3.30 -3.44 -18.47
C ILE A 41 4.01 -4.80 -18.43
N LYS A 42 3.76 -5.70 -19.38
CA LYS A 42 4.45 -7.01 -19.42
C LYS A 42 5.96 -6.87 -19.61
N ASP A 43 6.39 -5.96 -20.47
CA ASP A 43 7.79 -5.82 -20.84
C ASP A 43 8.60 -5.06 -19.78
N SER A 44 7.96 -4.14 -19.03
CA SER A 44 8.63 -3.25 -18.08
C SER A 44 8.33 -3.53 -16.62
N ALA A 45 7.23 -4.21 -16.29
CA ALA A 45 6.88 -4.51 -14.91
C ALA A 45 7.42 -5.87 -14.51
N LYS A 46 8.26 -5.89 -13.47
CA LYS A 46 8.60 -7.12 -12.74
C LYS A 46 7.65 -7.24 -11.57
N TYR A 47 6.85 -8.29 -11.55
CA TYR A 47 6.03 -8.62 -10.41
C TYR A 47 6.89 -9.40 -9.41
N LEU A 48 7.08 -8.83 -8.22
CA LEU A 48 7.79 -9.50 -7.12
C LEU A 48 6.73 -10.19 -6.27
N GLU A 49 6.54 -11.48 -6.49
CA GLU A 49 5.80 -12.33 -5.55
C GLU A 49 6.78 -12.77 -4.48
N LEU A 50 6.68 -12.17 -3.30
CA LEU A 50 7.32 -12.68 -2.10
C LEU A 50 6.38 -13.75 -1.53
N SER A 51 6.72 -15.02 -1.71
CA SER A 51 6.02 -16.10 -1.01
C SER A 51 6.50 -16.12 0.45
N ILE A 52 5.59 -16.42 1.38
CA ILE A 52 5.94 -16.61 2.80
C ILE A 52 6.96 -17.74 2.97
N GLU A 53 7.01 -18.67 2.00
CA GLU A 53 7.98 -19.78 1.96
C GLU A 53 9.41 -19.33 1.59
N ASP A 54 9.57 -18.18 0.92
CA ASP A 54 10.89 -17.63 0.55
C ASP A 54 11.59 -16.96 1.75
N ASP A 55 10.86 -16.68 2.83
CA ASP A 55 11.36 -16.05 4.06
C ASP A 55 12.02 -17.05 5.03
N ALA A 56 12.07 -18.34 4.66
CA ALA A 56 12.62 -19.42 5.47
C ALA A 56 14.15 -19.39 5.63
N GLY A 57 14.85 -18.43 5.02
CA GLY A 57 16.31 -18.34 4.99
C GLY A 57 16.96 -17.53 6.11
N VAL A 58 16.19 -16.97 7.05
CA VAL A 58 16.76 -16.18 8.14
C VAL A 58 17.22 -17.11 9.27
N GLU A 59 18.53 -17.24 9.42
CA GLU A 59 19.12 -17.94 10.57
C GLU A 59 18.64 -17.31 11.88
N PRO A 60 18.09 -18.09 12.81
CA PRO A 60 17.61 -17.55 14.07
C PRO A 60 18.77 -16.98 14.87
N LEU A 61 18.66 -15.70 15.25
CA LEU A 61 19.64 -15.05 16.13
C LEU A 61 19.74 -15.79 17.47
N SER A 62 20.95 -15.93 18.00
CA SER A 62 21.12 -16.45 19.35
C SER A 62 20.53 -15.48 20.39
N LYS A 63 20.12 -16.00 21.55
CA LYS A 63 19.51 -15.16 22.61
C LYS A 63 20.44 -14.03 23.08
N ASP A 64 21.75 -14.28 23.11
CA ASP A 64 22.74 -13.31 23.53
C ASP A 64 22.95 -12.21 22.48
N GLU A 65 22.95 -12.56 21.20
CA GLU A 65 23.02 -11.58 20.10
C GLU A 65 21.75 -10.73 20.04
N LEU A 66 20.58 -11.36 20.20
CA LEU A 66 19.31 -10.64 20.27
C LEU A 66 19.29 -9.63 21.42
N ALA A 67 19.73 -10.02 22.62
CA ALA A 67 19.79 -9.13 23.77
C ALA A 67 20.77 -7.95 23.56
N ARG A 68 21.92 -8.21 22.91
CA ARG A 68 22.88 -7.17 22.53
C ARG A 68 22.28 -6.18 21.54
N LEU A 69 21.63 -6.67 20.48
CA LEU A 69 21.00 -5.82 19.47
C LEU A 69 19.82 -5.02 20.04
N GLN A 70 18.98 -5.64 20.87
CA GLN A 70 17.89 -4.94 21.56
C GLN A 70 18.43 -3.79 22.42
N LYS A 71 19.53 -4.02 23.15
CA LYS A 71 20.17 -2.96 23.93
C LYS A 71 20.80 -1.88 23.05
N LEU A 72 21.43 -2.26 21.94
CA LEU A 72 22.07 -1.33 20.99
C LEU A 72 21.06 -0.38 20.35
N PHE A 73 19.87 -0.88 20.01
CA PHE A 73 18.78 -0.08 19.43
C PHE A 73 17.83 0.49 20.48
N ASN A 74 18.19 0.42 21.77
CA ASN A 74 17.38 0.93 22.89
C ASN A 74 15.94 0.37 22.94
N LEU A 75 15.72 -0.84 22.43
CA LEU A 75 14.42 -1.50 22.48
C LEU A 75 14.06 -1.84 23.93
N SER A 76 13.04 -1.17 24.45
CA SER A 76 12.55 -1.36 25.81
C SER A 76 11.67 -2.61 25.94
N ARG A 77 11.38 -3.00 27.18
CA ARG A 77 10.41 -4.07 27.43
C ARG A 77 8.98 -3.61 27.13
N GLU A 78 8.70 -2.34 27.36
CA GLU A 78 7.40 -1.73 27.15
C GLU A 78 7.01 -1.71 25.67
N GLU A 79 7.90 -1.23 24.80
CA GLU A 79 7.67 -1.23 23.34
C GLU A 79 7.44 -2.65 22.79
N ARG A 80 8.15 -3.65 23.32
CA ARG A 80 7.95 -5.04 22.86
C ARG A 80 6.59 -5.60 23.23
N ASP A 81 6.09 -5.31 24.43
CA ASP A 81 4.82 -5.87 24.90
C ASP A 81 3.61 -5.06 24.43
N GLN A 82 3.73 -3.73 24.38
CA GLN A 82 2.64 -2.86 23.93
C GLN A 82 2.53 -2.76 22.41
N ILE A 83 3.65 -2.78 21.68
CA ILE A 83 3.66 -2.56 20.22
C ILE A 83 3.90 -3.89 19.48
N LEU A 84 5.06 -4.52 19.67
CA LEU A 84 5.45 -5.68 18.85
C LEU A 84 4.54 -6.90 19.06
N ARG A 85 4.09 -7.13 20.29
CA ARG A 85 3.20 -8.26 20.60
C ARG A 85 1.83 -8.13 19.94
N VAL A 86 1.24 -6.92 19.94
CA VAL A 86 -0.07 -6.67 19.30
C VAL A 86 0.05 -6.83 17.79
N LEU A 87 1.11 -6.29 17.18
CA LEU A 87 1.40 -6.49 15.76
C LEU A 87 1.56 -7.98 15.39
N ALA A 88 2.27 -8.74 16.22
CA ALA A 88 2.51 -10.17 15.96
C ALA A 88 1.28 -11.05 16.19
N ALA A 89 0.43 -10.72 17.17
CA ALA A 89 -0.74 -11.52 17.52
C ALA A 89 -1.97 -11.18 16.66
N ASP A 90 -2.28 -9.88 16.52
CA ASP A 90 -3.53 -9.40 15.94
C ASP A 90 -3.34 -8.76 14.55
N GLY A 91 -2.09 -8.51 14.12
CA GLY A 91 -1.78 -7.88 12.83
C GLY A 91 -2.25 -6.42 12.74
N GLN A 92 -2.52 -5.79 13.89
CA GLN A 92 -3.01 -4.41 13.99
C GLN A 92 -2.02 -3.54 14.76
N GLU A 93 -2.03 -2.24 14.46
CA GLU A 93 -1.27 -1.27 15.23
C GLU A 93 -1.81 -1.17 16.66
N ALA A 94 -0.90 -1.01 17.61
CA ALA A 94 -1.26 -0.85 19.02
C ALA A 94 -1.99 0.48 19.24
N VAL A 95 -3.17 0.43 19.85
CA VAL A 95 -3.96 1.63 20.16
C VAL A 95 -3.74 2.00 21.63
N GLY A 96 -3.28 3.23 21.86
CA GLY A 96 -3.16 3.85 23.18
C GLY A 96 -4.18 4.98 23.38
N SER A 97 -4.47 5.30 24.62
CA SER A 97 -5.27 6.48 25.00
C SER A 97 -4.51 7.23 26.10
N MET A 98 -4.70 8.55 26.18
CA MET A 98 -3.87 9.53 26.91
C MET A 98 -2.76 10.16 26.04
N GLY A 99 -2.42 11.42 26.31
CA GLY A 99 -1.43 12.19 25.54
C GLY A 99 0.00 11.74 25.80
N ASP A 100 0.94 12.21 24.98
CA ASP A 100 2.37 11.93 25.17
C ASP A 100 2.93 12.81 26.30
N ASP A 101 2.97 12.25 27.51
CA ASP A 101 3.54 12.89 28.71
C ASP A 101 5.08 12.75 28.78
N THR A 102 5.72 12.21 27.73
CA THR A 102 7.18 12.12 27.69
C THR A 102 7.82 13.47 27.35
N ARG A 103 9.04 13.68 27.85
CA ARG A 103 9.80 14.89 27.53
C ARG A 103 10.15 14.88 26.05
N TRP A 104 10.02 16.03 25.39
CA TRP A 104 10.48 16.23 24.02
C TRP A 104 11.92 15.71 23.84
N ARG A 105 12.16 14.92 22.80
CA ARG A 105 13.53 14.61 22.37
C ARG A 105 14.17 15.91 21.88
N CYS A 106 15.24 16.31 22.56
CA CYS A 106 16.13 17.39 22.18
C CYS A 106 17.11 16.96 21.08
#